data_AF-A0A539DV35-F1
#
_entry.id   AF-A0A539DV35-F1
#
_cell.length_a   1.000
_cell.length_b   1.000
_cell.length_c   1.000
_cell.angle_alpha   90.00
_cell.angle_beta   90.00
_cell.angle_gamma   90.00
#
_symmetry.space_group_name_H-M   'P 1'
#
loop_
_entity.id
_entity.type
_entity.pdbx_description
1 polymer ?
#
loop_
_entity_poly.entity_id
_entity_poly.type
_entity_poly.pdbx_seq_one_letter_code
_entity_poly.pdbx_strand_id
1 'polypeptide(L)'
;MTKPAPPIELSGTAARLTHRAVNVEPRVLDVLSAICPTAVDVEARADASRDWWPLAMHWALGGMVPQVAAAVCSPRSTADVSAVIAECAEHGIPVTAAGGRSGVNGASVPVFGGVVLDLTALQGIASVDANSGVVEVWAGTFGPDLEREL
;
A
#
# COMPACT_ATOMS: atom_id res chain seq x y z
N MET A 1 -8.74 -7.25 -12.32
CA MET A 1 -8.05 -7.85 -11.15
C MET A 1 -8.26 -6.90 -9.98
N THR A 2 -8.99 -7.30 -8.95
CA THR A 2 -9.30 -6.39 -7.82
C THR A 2 -8.24 -6.38 -6.71
N LYS A 3 -7.10 -7.06 -6.91
CA LYS A 3 -6.04 -7.20 -5.92
C LYS A 3 -4.66 -7.23 -6.58
N PRO A 4 -3.62 -6.70 -5.90
CA PRO A 4 -2.22 -6.85 -6.32
C PRO A 4 -1.84 -8.32 -6.52
N ALA A 5 -1.05 -8.60 -7.57
CA ALA A 5 -0.46 -9.91 -7.77
C ALA A 5 0.78 -10.07 -6.86
N PRO A 6 0.87 -11.14 -6.06
CA PRO A 6 2.04 -11.36 -5.21
C PRO A 6 3.28 -11.62 -6.09
N PRO A 7 4.46 -11.05 -5.76
CA PRO A 7 5.69 -11.29 -6.51
C PRO A 7 6.13 -12.76 -6.48
N ILE A 8 6.24 -13.33 -5.29
CA ILE A 8 6.48 -14.75 -4.99
C ILE A 8 5.77 -15.13 -3.69
N GLU A 9 5.71 -16.43 -3.38
CA GLU A 9 5.26 -16.92 -2.06
C GLU A 9 6.12 -16.34 -0.92
N LEU A 10 5.47 -16.05 0.21
CA LEU A 10 6.12 -15.50 1.40
C LEU A 10 5.83 -16.42 2.60
N SER A 11 6.87 -17.02 3.15
CA SER A 11 6.77 -17.99 4.25
C SER A 11 7.11 -17.41 5.63
N GLY A 12 7.40 -16.11 5.72
CA GLY A 12 7.77 -15.44 6.96
C GLY A 12 7.64 -13.92 6.89
N THR A 13 7.83 -13.26 8.03
CA THR A 13 7.53 -11.82 8.19
C THR A 13 8.71 -11.03 8.77
N ALA A 14 9.90 -11.62 8.81
CA ALA A 14 11.07 -10.99 9.39
C ALA A 14 11.55 -9.81 8.52
N ALA A 15 11.81 -8.66 9.14
CA ALA A 15 12.38 -7.51 8.44
C ALA A 15 13.88 -7.73 8.16
N ARG A 16 14.32 -7.45 6.93
CA ARG A 16 15.72 -7.56 6.51
C ARG A 16 16.52 -6.30 6.83
N LEU A 17 15.91 -5.13 6.65
CA LEU A 17 16.52 -3.85 6.95
C LEU A 17 16.61 -3.64 8.46
N THR A 18 17.75 -3.14 8.92
CA THR A 18 18.06 -3.00 10.35
C THR A 18 17.80 -1.60 10.90
N HIS A 19 17.36 -0.66 10.05
CA HIS A 19 17.00 0.68 10.50
C HIS A 19 15.76 0.65 11.39
N ARG A 20 15.76 1.51 12.41
CA ARG A 20 14.66 1.61 13.38
C ARG A 20 13.40 2.10 12.68
N ALA A 21 12.33 1.32 12.74
CA ALA A 21 11.01 1.74 12.31
C ALA A 21 10.47 2.85 13.22
N VAL A 22 9.73 3.81 12.63
CA VAL A 22 9.01 4.83 13.39
C VAL A 22 7.95 4.13 14.25
N ASN A 23 7.91 4.51 15.54
CA ASN A 23 6.94 3.97 16.47
C ASN A 23 5.55 4.53 16.16
N VAL A 24 4.57 3.65 15.97
CA VAL A 24 3.17 4.02 15.80
C VAL A 24 2.41 3.59 17.04
N GLU A 25 1.87 4.57 17.78
CA GLU A 25 1.17 4.29 19.03
C GLU A 25 -0.18 3.58 18.75
N PRO A 26 -0.64 2.67 19.64
CA PRO A 26 -1.90 1.95 19.44
C PRO A 26 -3.10 2.87 19.20
N ARG A 27 -3.17 4.00 19.91
CA ARG A 27 -4.24 5.00 19.71
C ARG A 27 -4.31 5.55 18.28
N VAL A 28 -3.16 5.68 17.60
CA VAL A 28 -3.13 6.14 16.21
C VAL A 28 -3.66 5.05 15.28
N LEU A 29 -3.35 3.78 15.56
CA LEU A 29 -3.91 2.65 14.82
C LEU A 29 -5.45 2.58 14.97
N ASP A 30 -5.97 2.90 16.15
CA ASP A 30 -7.41 2.96 16.40
C ASP A 30 -8.08 4.07 15.57
N VAL A 31 -7.46 5.27 15.51
CA VAL A 31 -7.94 6.38 14.69
C VAL A 31 -7.90 6.03 13.19
N LEU A 32 -6.80 5.46 12.70
CA LEU A 32 -6.67 5.01 11.31
C LEU A 32 -7.74 3.99 10.94
N SER A 33 -8.04 3.06 11.84
CA SER A 33 -9.09 2.04 11.67
C SER A 33 -10.51 2.63 11.67
N ALA A 34 -10.72 3.77 12.33
CA ALA A 34 -11.97 4.52 12.28
C ALA A 34 -12.14 5.31 10.98
N ILE A 35 -11.04 5.70 10.32
CA ILE A 35 -11.06 6.42 9.03
C ILE A 35 -11.37 5.46 7.88
N CYS A 36 -10.67 4.32 7.80
CA CYS A 36 -10.84 3.36 6.72
C CYS A 36 -10.42 1.94 7.15
N PRO A 37 -10.77 0.90 6.37
CA PRO A 37 -10.28 -0.46 6.63
C PRO A 37 -8.75 -0.47 6.80
N THR A 38 -8.30 -0.98 7.95
CA THR A 38 -6.88 -0.97 8.33
C THR A 38 -6.47 -2.36 8.80
N ALA A 39 -5.42 -2.91 8.19
CA ALA A 39 -4.84 -4.20 8.58
C ALA A 39 -3.64 -3.99 9.51
N VAL A 40 -3.63 -4.72 10.62
CA VAL A 40 -2.58 -4.70 11.64
C VAL A 40 -1.95 -6.08 11.89
N ASP A 41 -2.50 -7.15 11.31
CA ASP A 41 -1.89 -8.48 11.36
C ASP A 41 -0.55 -8.49 10.61
N VAL A 42 0.38 -9.31 11.09
CA VAL A 42 1.77 -9.23 10.65
C VAL A 42 1.95 -9.77 9.24
N GLU A 43 1.15 -10.75 8.85
CA GLU A 43 1.16 -11.37 7.53
C GLU A 43 0.70 -10.40 6.45
N ALA A 44 -0.46 -9.74 6.62
CA ALA A 44 -0.93 -8.74 5.66
C ALA A 44 0.00 -7.54 5.57
N ARG A 45 0.55 -7.07 6.70
CA ARG A 45 1.54 -5.97 6.71
C ARG A 45 2.81 -6.36 5.98
N ALA A 46 3.34 -7.57 6.19
CA ALA A 46 4.52 -8.05 5.49
C ALA A 46 4.26 -8.20 3.98
N ASP A 47 3.10 -8.73 3.59
CA ASP A 47 2.72 -8.85 2.18
C ASP A 47 2.58 -7.50 1.48
N ALA A 48 2.01 -6.50 2.16
CA ALA A 48 1.87 -5.16 1.63
C ALA A 48 3.18 -4.36 1.61
N SER A 49 4.20 -4.78 2.37
CA SER A 49 5.49 -4.08 2.51
C SER A 49 6.56 -4.52 1.51
N ARG A 50 6.16 -5.15 0.40
CA ARG A 50 7.04 -5.68 -0.65
C ARG A 50 6.49 -5.37 -2.04
N ASP A 51 7.41 -5.26 -2.99
CA ASP A 51 7.13 -5.17 -4.42
C ASP A 51 7.93 -6.24 -5.18
N TRP A 52 8.03 -6.11 -6.50
CA TRP A 52 8.73 -7.03 -7.39
C TRP A 52 10.23 -6.71 -7.49
N TRP A 53 10.80 -5.98 -6.53
CA TRP A 53 12.23 -5.75 -6.48
C TRP A 53 12.99 -7.07 -6.31
N PRO A 54 13.90 -7.44 -7.24
CA PRO A 54 14.55 -8.76 -7.21
C PRO A 54 15.30 -9.08 -5.90
N LEU A 55 15.83 -8.07 -5.22
CA LEU A 55 16.46 -8.26 -3.91
C LEU A 55 15.45 -8.62 -2.82
N ALA A 56 14.28 -7.96 -2.79
CA ALA A 56 13.20 -8.30 -1.88
C ALA A 56 12.66 -9.71 -2.15
N MET A 57 12.50 -10.08 -3.42
CA MET A 57 12.08 -11.44 -3.81
C MET A 57 13.12 -12.48 -3.37
N HIS A 58 14.42 -12.21 -3.54
CA HIS A 58 15.48 -13.10 -3.06
C HIS A 58 15.41 -13.30 -1.53
N TRP A 59 15.17 -12.23 -0.76
CA TRP A 59 15.03 -12.32 0.70
C TRP A 59 13.77 -13.07 1.13
N ALA A 60 12.68 -12.97 0.38
CA ALA A 60 11.44 -13.68 0.66
C ALA A 60 11.58 -15.21 0.56
N LEU A 61 12.55 -15.73 -0.21
CA LEU A 61 12.92 -17.15 -0.19
C LEU A 61 13.40 -17.63 1.19
N GLY A 62 13.93 -16.71 2.01
CA GLY A 62 14.31 -16.94 3.40
C GLY A 62 13.26 -16.48 4.42
N GLY A 63 12.02 -16.22 4.01
CA GLY A 63 10.95 -15.75 4.89
C GLY A 63 11.13 -14.31 5.39
N MET A 64 11.85 -13.48 4.65
CA MET A 64 12.12 -12.08 5.00
C MET A 64 11.49 -11.11 4.02
N VAL A 65 11.05 -9.96 4.53
CA VAL A 65 10.65 -8.79 3.74
C VAL A 65 11.63 -7.63 4.02
N PRO A 66 11.74 -6.62 3.13
CA PRO A 66 12.65 -5.50 3.36
C PRO A 66 12.40 -4.81 4.71
N GLN A 67 11.16 -4.43 4.97
CA GLN A 67 10.69 -3.85 6.23
C GLN A 67 9.21 -4.22 6.41
N VAL A 68 8.66 -4.07 7.62
CA VAL A 68 7.23 -4.28 7.89
C VAL A 68 6.62 -2.96 8.33
N ALA A 69 5.58 -2.49 7.64
CA ALA A 69 4.78 -1.34 8.10
C ALA A 69 4.10 -1.64 9.43
N ALA A 70 3.73 -0.61 10.19
CA ALA A 70 2.90 -0.73 11.39
C ALA A 70 1.43 -1.00 11.06
N ALA A 71 0.95 -0.51 9.92
CA ALA A 71 -0.40 -0.74 9.41
C ALA A 71 -0.49 -0.63 7.88
N VAL A 72 -1.54 -1.23 7.32
CA VAL A 72 -1.95 -1.02 5.92
C VAL A 72 -3.34 -0.40 5.92
N CYS A 73 -3.48 0.82 5.41
CA CYS A 73 -4.75 1.52 5.31
C CYS A 73 -5.28 1.44 3.87
N SER A 74 -6.54 1.06 3.71
CA SER A 74 -7.20 0.89 2.41
C SER A 74 -8.36 1.89 2.24
N PRO A 75 -8.06 3.18 1.98
CA PRO A 75 -9.06 4.23 1.82
C PRO A 75 -10.00 3.97 0.64
N ARG A 76 -11.25 4.42 0.77
CA ARG A 76 -12.29 4.27 -0.26
C ARG A 76 -12.75 5.60 -0.84
N SER A 77 -12.19 6.71 -0.38
CA SER A 77 -12.45 8.05 -0.90
C SER A 77 -11.23 8.96 -0.79
N THR A 78 -11.24 10.09 -1.50
CA THR A 78 -10.25 11.16 -1.33
C THR A 78 -10.29 11.76 0.09
N ALA A 79 -11.46 11.74 0.74
CA ALA A 79 -11.59 12.19 2.12
C ALA A 79 -10.88 11.25 3.09
N ASP A 80 -11.01 9.93 2.91
CA ASP A 80 -10.29 8.92 3.70
C ASP A 80 -8.77 9.09 3.52
N VAL A 81 -8.30 9.25 2.28
CA VAL A 81 -6.88 9.51 1.99
C VAL A 81 -6.40 10.75 2.75
N SER A 82 -7.15 11.85 2.66
CA SER A 82 -6.79 13.11 3.32
C SER A 82 -6.74 12.97 4.85
N ALA A 83 -7.71 12.26 5.43
CA ALA A 83 -7.75 12.00 6.87
C ALA A 83 -6.60 11.11 7.35
N VAL A 84 -6.25 10.04 6.62
CA VAL A 84 -5.09 9.19 6.93
C VAL A 84 -3.79 9.99 6.88
N ILE A 85 -3.61 10.80 5.84
CA ILE A 85 -2.41 11.64 5.69
C ILE A 85 -2.33 12.68 6.81
N ALA A 86 -3.44 13.31 7.17
CA ALA A 86 -3.49 14.28 8.26
C ALA A 86 -3.10 13.65 9.60
N GLU A 87 -3.69 12.50 9.94
CA GLU A 87 -3.38 11.74 11.16
C GLU A 87 -1.90 11.34 11.21
N CYS A 88 -1.37 10.81 10.10
CA CYS A 88 0.04 10.44 10.03
C CYS A 88 0.96 11.65 10.15
N ALA A 89 0.61 12.78 9.52
CA ALA A 89 1.40 14.01 9.56
C ALA A 89 1.44 14.62 10.97
N GLU A 90 0.31 14.64 11.69
CA GLU A 90 0.24 15.12 13.08
C GLU A 90 1.18 14.33 14.00
N HIS A 91 1.33 13.04 13.75
CA HIS A 91 2.15 12.14 14.54
C HIS A 91 3.57 11.87 13.98
N GLY A 92 3.95 12.50 12.87
CA GLY A 92 5.25 12.29 12.24
C GLY A 92 5.46 10.86 11.71
N ILE A 93 4.38 10.19 11.32
CA ILE A 93 4.38 8.81 10.82
C ILE A 93 4.62 8.82 9.30
N PRO A 94 5.64 8.11 8.79
CA PRO A 94 5.89 8.02 7.36
C PRO A 94 4.78 7.21 6.67
N VAL A 95 4.40 7.65 5.47
CA VAL A 95 3.39 6.99 4.64
C VAL A 95 4.02 6.55 3.31
N THR A 96 3.79 5.29 2.94
CA THR A 96 4.22 4.72 1.66
C THR A 96 2.99 4.39 0.83
N ALA A 97 2.77 5.13 -0.25
CA ALA A 97 1.67 4.85 -1.16
C ALA A 97 1.92 3.57 -1.97
N ALA A 98 0.88 2.75 -2.11
CA ALA A 98 0.94 1.49 -2.84
C ALA A 98 -0.30 1.30 -3.73
N GLY A 99 -0.06 0.93 -4.99
CA GLY A 99 -1.08 0.42 -5.92
C GLY A 99 -0.91 -1.08 -6.13
N GLY A 100 -0.71 -1.50 -7.38
CA GLY A 100 -0.50 -2.92 -7.72
C GLY A 100 0.82 -3.57 -7.26
N ARG A 101 1.74 -2.79 -6.65
CA ARG A 101 3.05 -3.25 -6.11
C ARG A 101 3.93 -4.03 -7.09
N SER A 102 3.77 -3.79 -8.40
CA SER A 102 4.57 -4.43 -9.47
C SER A 102 5.91 -3.72 -9.74
N GLY A 103 6.25 -2.68 -8.97
CA GLY A 103 7.51 -1.96 -9.09
C GLY A 103 8.71 -2.87 -8.81
N VAL A 104 9.83 -2.63 -9.48
CA VAL A 104 11.02 -3.49 -9.42
C VAL A 104 12.23 -2.81 -8.76
N ASN A 105 11.97 -1.76 -7.98
CA ASN A 105 13.01 -0.89 -7.43
C ASN A 105 12.84 -0.59 -5.93
N GLY A 106 11.87 -1.19 -5.25
CA GLY A 106 11.62 -1.00 -3.82
C GLY A 106 10.76 0.23 -3.50
N ALA A 107 10.14 0.89 -4.49
CA ALA A 107 9.37 2.12 -4.27
C ALA A 107 8.14 1.92 -3.37
N SER A 108 7.58 0.71 -3.30
CA SER A 108 6.46 0.40 -2.38
C SER A 108 6.94 -0.18 -1.03
N VAL A 109 8.23 -0.17 -0.75
CA VAL A 109 8.77 -0.62 0.54
C VAL A 109 8.64 0.49 1.59
N PRO A 110 8.01 0.23 2.74
CA PRO A 110 7.95 1.19 3.85
C PRO A 110 9.27 1.17 4.63
N VAL A 111 10.32 1.78 4.06
CA VAL A 111 11.71 1.73 4.59
C VAL A 111 11.79 2.14 6.07
N PHE A 112 10.97 3.09 6.49
CA PHE A 112 10.91 3.61 7.86
C PHE A 112 9.77 3.00 8.70
N GLY A 113 9.14 1.91 8.25
CA GLY A 113 7.89 1.40 8.82
C GLY A 113 6.74 2.37 8.53
N GLY A 114 5.92 2.66 9.54
CA GLY A 114 4.79 3.58 9.40
C GLY A 114 3.59 2.94 8.71
N VAL A 115 2.94 3.66 7.79
CA VAL A 115 1.69 3.23 7.15
C VAL A 115 1.91 2.96 5.67
N VAL A 116 1.50 1.79 5.20
CA VAL A 116 1.26 1.58 3.76
C VAL A 116 -0.15 2.08 3.43
N LEU A 117 -0.25 3.01 2.49
CA LEU A 117 -1.53 3.51 1.98
C LEU A 117 -1.88 2.74 0.69
N ASP A 118 -2.68 1.70 0.82
CA ASP A 118 -3.11 0.84 -0.29
C ASP A 118 -4.29 1.47 -1.03
N LEU A 119 -4.02 2.01 -2.22
CA LEU A 119 -5.00 2.73 -3.03
C LEU A 119 -5.86 1.81 -3.89
N THR A 120 -5.67 0.48 -3.86
CA THR A 120 -6.36 -0.46 -4.76
C THR A 120 -7.88 -0.53 -4.56
N ALA A 121 -8.40 0.00 -3.45
CA ALA A 121 -9.83 0.16 -3.23
C ALA A 121 -10.43 1.37 -3.98
N LEU A 122 -9.61 2.34 -4.41
CA LEU A 122 -10.02 3.46 -5.27
C LEU A 122 -9.94 3.02 -6.73
N GLN A 123 -11.01 2.40 -7.25
CA GLN A 123 -11.02 1.79 -8.58
C GLN A 123 -12.24 2.21 -9.41
N GLY A 124 -12.10 2.14 -10.72
CA GLY A 124 -13.13 2.46 -11.72
C GLY A 124 -12.86 3.77 -12.47
N ILE A 125 -13.65 3.96 -13.53
CA ILE A 125 -13.66 5.19 -14.34
C ILE A 125 -14.68 6.18 -13.76
N ALA A 126 -14.24 7.41 -13.51
CA ALA A 126 -15.11 8.49 -13.05
C ALA A 126 -15.82 9.19 -14.22
N SER A 127 -15.10 9.47 -15.31
CA SER A 127 -15.67 10.07 -16.52
C SER A 127 -14.83 9.79 -17.76
N VAL A 128 -15.47 9.85 -18.94
CA VAL A 128 -14.82 9.75 -20.26
C VAL A 128 -15.31 10.91 -21.10
N ASP A 129 -14.39 11.78 -21.54
CA ASP A 129 -14.67 12.81 -22.54
C ASP A 129 -14.23 12.30 -23.91
N ALA A 130 -15.19 11.80 -24.69
CA ALA A 130 -14.95 11.28 -26.02
C ALA A 130 -14.51 12.35 -27.05
N ASN A 131 -14.72 13.64 -26.76
CA ASN A 131 -14.29 14.71 -27.67
C ASN A 131 -12.81 15.02 -27.50
N SER A 132 -12.32 15.08 -26.25
CA SER A 132 -10.91 15.39 -25.95
C SER A 132 -10.03 14.15 -25.82
N GLY A 133 -10.62 12.97 -25.62
CA GLY A 133 -9.88 11.73 -25.35
C GLY A 133 -9.34 11.64 -23.93
N VAL A 134 -9.90 12.41 -22.98
CA VAL A 134 -9.50 12.39 -21.56
C VAL A 134 -10.38 11.42 -20.78
N VAL A 135 -9.74 10.62 -19.91
CA VAL A 135 -10.40 9.72 -18.97
C VAL A 135 -10.02 10.12 -17.55
N GLU A 136 -11.02 10.39 -16.72
CA GLU A 136 -10.83 10.52 -15.28
C GLU A 136 -10.99 9.14 -14.64
N VAL A 137 -9.96 8.67 -13.95
CA VAL A 137 -9.88 7.30 -13.40
C VAL A 137 -9.32 7.34 -11.98
N TRP A 138 -9.81 6.45 -11.12
CA TRP A 138 -9.29 6.33 -9.77
C TRP A 138 -7.87 5.72 -9.73
N ALA A 139 -7.06 6.17 -8.78
CA ALA A 139 -5.62 5.85 -8.71
C ALA A 139 -5.28 4.37 -8.51
N GLY A 140 -6.23 3.57 -8.02
CA GLY A 140 -6.11 2.13 -7.80
C GLY A 140 -6.64 1.27 -8.95
N THR A 141 -7.16 1.87 -10.03
CA THR A 141 -7.66 1.12 -11.19
C THR A 141 -6.53 0.36 -11.87
N PHE A 142 -6.68 -0.95 -11.97
CA PHE A 142 -5.71 -1.81 -12.66
C PHE A 142 -5.85 -1.65 -14.17
N GLY A 143 -4.71 -1.67 -14.89
CA GLY A 143 -4.68 -1.54 -16.35
C GLY A 143 -5.65 -2.48 -17.09
N PRO A 144 -5.66 -3.80 -16.81
CA PRO A 144 -6.61 -4.72 -17.45
C PRO A 144 -8.09 -4.49 -17.15
N ASP A 145 -8.42 -3.73 -16.10
CA ASP A 145 -9.80 -3.34 -15.79
C ASP A 145 -10.16 -2.04 -16.51
N LEU A 146 -9.24 -1.07 -16.54
CA LEU A 146 -9.37 0.15 -17.35
C LEU A 146 -9.62 -0.17 -18.83
N GLU A 147 -8.79 -1.04 -19.43
CA GLU A 147 -8.91 -1.46 -20.83
C GLU A 147 -10.19 -2.25 -21.15
N ARG A 148 -10.88 -2.77 -20.14
CA ARG A 148 -12.15 -3.51 -20.32
C ARG A 148 -13.36 -2.59 -20.29
N GLU A 149 -13.25 -1.46 -19.59
CA GLU A 149 -14.34 -0.50 -19.40
C GLU A 149 -14.36 0.60 -20.47
N LEU A 150 -13.27 0.79 -21.22
CA LEU A 150 -13.14 1.68 -22.38
C LEU A 150 -13.45 0.96 -23.70
#